data_AF-A0AA36AS31-F1
#
_entry.id   AF-A0AA36AS31-F1
#
_cell.length_a   1.000
_cell.length_b   1.000
_cell.length_c   1.000
_cell.angle_alpha   90.00
_cell.angle_beta   90.00
_cell.angle_gamma   90.00
#
_symmetry.space_group_name_H-M   'P 1'
#
loop_
_entity.id
_entity.type
_entity.pdbx_description
1 polymer ?
#
loop_
_entity_poly.entity_id
_entity_poly.type
_entity_poly.pdbx_seq_one_letter_code
_entity_poly.pdbx_strand_id
1 'polypeptide(L)'
;MYLQASEVMGICLFIVRLSIHSFIGNQSTDHLETNRMAESKASNWELVTPPEMMMLLGVKMLMDIVKKPEEEMYWSKDPLLETPIFANTMSYRRYKKIREYFHFTNNDSFDRETHPNPKLCKIYEIYQALEEKFQKFYNLGKNVTIDESLMLYKGRIAWF
;
A
#
# COMPACT_ATOMS: atom_id res chain seq x y z
N MET A 1 22.88 -1.98 23.53
CA MET A 1 23.73 -1.76 22.34
C MET A 1 22.78 -1.28 21.25
N TYR A 2 22.72 0.03 21.02
CA TYR A 2 21.80 0.62 20.06
C TYR A 2 22.25 0.22 18.65
N LEU A 3 21.38 -0.48 17.91
CA LEU A 3 21.57 -0.74 16.48
C LEU A 3 21.83 0.61 15.79
N GLN A 4 22.92 0.71 15.05
CA GLN A 4 23.27 1.94 14.34
C GLN A 4 22.13 2.28 13.37
N ALA A 5 21.82 3.56 13.19
CA ALA A 5 20.75 4.03 12.31
C ALA A 5 20.84 3.47 10.86
N SER A 6 22.02 3.02 10.44
CA SER A 6 22.25 2.31 9.17
C SER A 6 21.61 0.92 9.10
N GLU A 7 21.53 0.19 10.20
CA GLU A 7 20.93 -1.15 10.26
C GLU A 7 19.40 -1.09 10.29
N VAL A 8 18.83 -0.08 10.96
CA VAL A 8 17.38 0.18 10.99
C VAL A 8 16.89 0.62 9.60
N MET A 9 17.68 1.43 8.90
CA MET A 9 17.39 1.82 7.51
C MET A 9 17.51 0.64 6.54
N GLY A 10 18.47 -0.25 6.79
CA GLY A 10 18.62 -1.53 6.07
C GLY A 10 17.41 -2.46 6.28
N ILE A 11 16.89 -2.56 7.51
CA ILE A 11 15.69 -3.33 7.83
C ILE A 11 14.44 -2.68 7.22
N CYS A 12 14.29 -1.35 7.27
CA CYS A 12 13.19 -0.65 6.59
C CYS A 12 13.26 -0.83 5.07
N LEU A 13 14.45 -0.75 4.46
CA LEU A 13 14.62 -1.01 3.02
C LEU A 13 14.38 -2.48 2.66
N PHE A 14 14.71 -3.43 3.55
CA PHE A 14 14.46 -4.86 3.35
C PHE A 14 12.98 -5.22 3.55
N ILE A 15 12.31 -4.61 4.53
CA ILE A 15 10.85 -4.71 4.71
C ILE A 15 10.15 -4.08 3.52
N VAL A 16 10.55 -2.89 3.06
CA VAL A 16 9.99 -2.27 1.84
C VAL A 16 10.25 -3.14 0.61
N ARG A 17 11.45 -3.72 0.45
CA ARG A 17 11.79 -4.62 -0.66
C ARG A 17 11.01 -5.95 -0.63
N LEU A 18 10.80 -6.52 0.56
CA LEU A 18 9.97 -7.71 0.75
C LEU A 18 8.48 -7.37 0.61
N SER A 19 8.02 -6.21 1.06
CA SER A 19 6.65 -5.72 0.87
C SER A 19 6.37 -5.44 -0.60
N ILE A 20 7.32 -4.91 -1.38
CA ILE A 20 7.21 -4.75 -2.84
C ILE A 20 7.07 -6.12 -3.51
N HIS A 21 7.95 -7.08 -3.21
CA HIS A 21 7.88 -8.42 -3.80
C HIS A 21 6.65 -9.21 -3.32
N SER A 22 6.15 -8.90 -2.13
CA SER A 22 4.93 -9.49 -1.58
C SER A 22 3.68 -8.94 -2.25
N PHE A 23 3.64 -7.63 -2.47
CA PHE A 23 2.56 -6.95 -3.19
C PHE A 23 2.53 -7.35 -4.67
N ILE A 24 3.69 -7.57 -5.31
CA ILE A 24 3.78 -8.03 -6.72
C ILE A 24 2.99 -9.32 -7.00
N GLY A 25 2.82 -10.21 -6.02
CA GLY A 25 2.02 -11.43 -6.19
C GLY A 25 0.50 -11.22 -6.17
N ASN A 26 0.01 -10.18 -5.47
CA ASN A 26 -1.41 -9.87 -5.35
C ASN A 26 -1.88 -8.79 -6.35
N GLN A 27 -0.95 -8.17 -7.09
CA GLN A 27 -1.28 -7.18 -8.13
C GLN A 27 -2.28 -7.71 -9.15
N SER A 28 -2.30 -9.02 -9.42
CA SER A 28 -3.25 -9.66 -10.32
C SER A 28 -4.70 -9.65 -9.80
N THR A 29 -4.94 -9.57 -8.49
CA THR A 29 -6.28 -9.49 -7.90
C THR A 29 -6.65 -8.06 -7.48
N ASP A 30 -5.67 -7.29 -7.00
CA ASP A 30 -5.91 -5.92 -6.49
C ASP A 30 -6.43 -4.97 -7.57
N HIS A 31 -5.87 -5.04 -8.79
CA HIS A 31 -6.35 -4.21 -9.90
C HIS A 31 -7.77 -4.59 -10.32
N LEU A 32 -8.14 -5.88 -10.22
CA LEU A 32 -9.47 -6.37 -10.54
C LEU A 32 -10.50 -5.86 -9.53
N GLU A 33 -10.20 -5.93 -8.23
CA GLU A 33 -11.11 -5.46 -7.19
C GLU A 33 -11.21 -3.93 -7.15
N THR A 34 -10.10 -3.23 -7.42
CA THR A 34 -10.10 -1.79 -7.66
C THR A 34 -11.01 -1.42 -8.83
N ASN A 35 -10.94 -2.17 -9.94
CA ASN A 35 -11.80 -1.95 -11.10
C ASN A 35 -13.27 -2.23 -10.79
N ARG A 36 -13.58 -3.37 -10.17
CA ARG A 36 -14.95 -3.74 -9.75
C ARG A 36 -15.57 -2.63 -8.91
N MET A 37 -14.84 -2.17 -7.89
CA MET A 37 -15.32 -1.13 -7.00
C MET A 37 -15.56 0.20 -7.73
N ALA A 38 -14.67 0.57 -8.64
CA ALA A 38 -14.81 1.80 -9.40
C ALA A 38 -15.94 1.75 -10.43
N GLU A 39 -16.12 0.63 -11.13
CA GLU A 39 -17.23 0.42 -12.09
C GLU A 39 -18.59 0.55 -11.42
N SER A 40 -18.71 0.11 -10.16
CA SER A 40 -19.95 0.23 -9.38
C SER A 40 -20.30 1.68 -8.98
N LYS A 41 -19.34 2.62 -9.05
CA LYS A 41 -19.47 3.97 -8.43
C LYS A 41 -19.12 5.14 -9.32
N ALA A 42 -18.32 4.97 -10.37
CA ALA A 42 -17.84 6.03 -11.23
C ALA A 42 -18.38 5.87 -12.66
N SER A 43 -19.15 6.85 -13.13
CA SER A 43 -19.39 7.01 -14.56
C SER A 43 -18.07 7.45 -15.23
N ASN A 44 -17.63 6.73 -16.26
CA ASN A 44 -16.35 6.93 -16.96
C ASN A 44 -15.11 6.45 -16.18
N TRP A 45 -15.19 5.33 -15.47
CA TRP A 45 -13.98 4.65 -14.97
C TRP A 45 -13.14 4.10 -16.14
N GLU A 46 -11.84 4.30 -16.06
CA GLU A 46 -10.87 3.69 -16.99
C GLU A 46 -10.19 2.57 -16.22
N LEU A 47 -10.25 1.34 -16.74
CA LEU A 47 -9.68 0.16 -16.09
C LEU A 47 -8.22 0.40 -15.73
N VAL A 48 -7.87 0.05 -14.50
CA VAL A 48 -6.51 0.06 -13.98
C VAL A 48 -5.82 -1.22 -14.39
N THR A 49 -4.62 -1.07 -14.94
CA THR A 49 -3.76 -2.17 -15.34
C THR A 49 -2.76 -2.52 -14.24
N PRO A 50 -2.21 -3.75 -14.21
CA PRO A 50 -1.15 -4.10 -13.25
C PRO A 50 0.06 -3.14 -13.26
N PRO A 51 0.58 -2.66 -14.42
CA PRO A 51 1.63 -1.65 -14.44
C PRO A 51 1.22 -0.32 -13.77
N GLU A 52 -0.02 0.13 -13.92
CA GLU A 52 -0.51 1.34 -13.24
C GLU A 52 -0.55 1.17 -11.71
N MET A 53 -0.89 -0.03 -11.22
CA MET A 53 -0.81 -0.34 -9.80
C MET A 53 0.63 -0.29 -9.30
N MET A 54 1.59 -0.81 -10.07
CA MET A 54 3.01 -0.68 -9.73
C MET A 54 3.46 0.78 -9.69
N MET A 55 3.03 1.59 -10.64
CA MET A 55 3.31 3.03 -10.65
C MET A 55 2.71 3.74 -9.43
N LEU A 56 1.48 3.40 -9.02
CA LEU A 56 0.84 3.94 -7.81
C LEU A 56 1.68 3.68 -6.57
N LEU A 57 2.15 2.43 -6.38
CA LEU A 57 3.00 2.07 -5.26
C LEU A 57 4.37 2.75 -5.32
N GLY A 58 4.98 2.79 -6.50
CA GLY A 58 6.26 3.45 -6.72
C GLY A 58 6.17 4.94 -6.37
N VAL A 59 5.08 5.60 -6.77
CA VAL A 59 4.77 6.98 -6.36
C VAL A 59 4.66 7.09 -4.84
N LYS A 60 3.91 6.20 -4.17
CA LYS A 60 3.78 6.22 -2.70
C LYS A 60 5.11 6.04 -1.98
N MET A 61 5.96 5.11 -2.43
CA MET A 61 7.30 4.91 -1.87
C MET A 61 8.19 6.13 -2.10
N LEU A 62 8.08 6.77 -3.25
CA LEU A 62 8.85 7.97 -3.55
C LEU A 62 8.41 9.17 -2.70
N MET A 63 7.11 9.29 -2.38
CA MET A 63 6.60 10.27 -1.40
C MET A 63 7.13 10.00 0.02
N ASP A 64 7.57 8.77 0.33
CA ASP A 64 8.22 8.47 1.60
C ASP A 64 9.68 8.94 1.66
N ILE A 65 10.33 9.07 0.51
CA ILE A 65 11.70 9.58 0.40
C ILE A 65 11.70 11.11 0.25
N VAL A 66 10.89 11.62 -0.68
CA VAL A 66 10.74 13.04 -0.95
C VAL A 66 9.49 13.51 -0.22
N LYS A 67 9.63 14.13 0.95
CA LYS A 67 8.48 14.58 1.74
C LYS A 67 8.04 15.99 1.33
N LYS A 68 6.77 16.14 0.97
CA LYS A 68 6.07 17.43 0.79
C LYS A 68 4.92 17.54 1.79
N PRO A 69 4.54 18.77 2.20
CA PRO A 69 3.53 18.97 3.24
C PRO A 69 2.12 18.57 2.76
N GLU A 70 1.83 18.79 1.48
CA GLU A 70 0.55 18.44 0.87
C GLU A 70 0.76 17.51 -0.32
N GLU A 71 -0.20 16.60 -0.52
CA GLU A 71 -0.12 15.59 -1.57
C GLU A 71 -0.22 16.18 -2.98
N GLU A 72 -0.94 17.28 -3.15
CA GLU A 72 -1.10 17.94 -4.46
C GLU A 72 0.22 18.59 -4.92
N MET A 73 1.08 18.98 -3.97
CA MET A 73 2.35 19.63 -4.26
C MET A 73 3.34 18.70 -4.97
N TYR A 74 3.15 17.37 -4.93
CA TYR A 74 3.96 16.43 -5.71
C TYR A 74 3.81 16.63 -7.22
N TRP A 75 2.67 17.19 -7.66
CA TRP A 75 2.40 17.49 -9.06
C TRP A 75 2.40 19.00 -9.37
N SER A 76 2.95 19.81 -8.47
CA SER A 76 3.09 21.25 -8.70
C SER A 76 4.10 21.54 -9.82
N LYS A 77 3.81 22.57 -10.61
CA LYS A 77 4.72 23.17 -11.60
C LYS A 77 5.44 24.41 -11.07
N ASP A 78 5.23 24.77 -9.80
CA ASP A 78 5.98 25.83 -9.15
C ASP A 78 7.46 25.41 -9.10
N PRO A 79 8.41 26.18 -9.66
CA PRO A 79 9.83 25.85 -9.66
C PRO A 79 10.41 25.52 -8.28
N LEU A 80 9.83 26.05 -7.20
CA LEU A 80 10.26 25.75 -5.82
C LEU A 80 9.82 24.36 -5.33
N LEU A 81 8.74 23.83 -5.90
CA LEU A 81 8.11 22.58 -5.49
C LEU A 81 8.17 21.49 -6.57
N GLU A 82 8.57 21.84 -7.79
CA GLU A 82 8.52 20.95 -8.93
C GLU A 82 9.38 19.71 -8.67
N THR A 83 8.82 18.54 -8.93
CA THR A 83 9.52 17.27 -8.83
C THR A 83 9.06 16.40 -10.00
N PRO A 84 9.68 16.57 -11.19
CA PRO A 84 9.11 16.13 -12.46
C PRO A 84 8.77 14.65 -12.54
N ILE A 85 9.49 13.81 -11.79
CA ILE A 85 9.28 12.35 -11.77
C ILE A 85 7.84 11.96 -11.40
N PHE A 86 7.14 12.70 -10.54
CA PHE A 86 5.76 12.38 -10.18
C PHE A 86 4.81 12.60 -11.38
N ALA A 87 4.92 13.76 -12.03
CA ALA A 87 4.10 14.09 -13.20
C ALA A 87 4.43 13.24 -14.42
N ASN A 88 5.70 12.85 -14.59
CA ASN A 88 6.16 11.97 -15.66
C ASN A 88 5.72 10.51 -15.46
N THR A 89 5.52 10.09 -14.20
CA THR A 89 5.08 8.72 -13.88
C THR A 89 3.57 8.56 -14.07
N MET A 90 2.78 9.49 -13.54
CA MET A 90 1.32 9.42 -13.60
C MET A 90 0.74 10.82 -13.42
N SER A 91 -0.36 11.15 -14.10
CA SER A 91 -1.05 12.42 -13.84
C SER A 91 -1.67 12.44 -12.44
N TYR A 92 -1.71 13.60 -11.78
CA TYR A 92 -2.36 13.75 -10.48
C TYR A 92 -3.82 13.28 -10.49
N ARG A 93 -4.54 13.59 -11.58
CA ARG A 93 -5.94 13.18 -11.76
C ARG A 93 -6.09 11.66 -11.80
N ARG A 94 -5.24 10.96 -12.55
CA ARG A 94 -5.26 9.49 -12.61
C ARG A 94 -4.89 8.90 -11.25
N TYR A 95 -3.82 9.40 -10.64
CA TYR A 95 -3.37 8.99 -9.31
C TYR A 95 -4.48 9.11 -8.25
N LYS A 96 -5.12 10.28 -8.16
CA LYS A 96 -6.21 10.54 -7.21
C LYS A 96 -7.38 9.58 -7.44
N LYS A 97 -7.76 9.35 -8.70
CA LYS A 97 -8.88 8.46 -9.05
C LYS A 97 -8.57 7.00 -8.67
N ILE A 98 -7.37 6.50 -9.00
CA ILE A 98 -6.96 5.15 -8.60
C ILE A 98 -6.95 5.00 -7.08
N ARG A 99 -6.38 5.98 -6.38
CA ARG A 99 -6.31 5.99 -4.92
C ARG A 99 -7.68 5.96 -4.26
N GLU A 100 -8.67 6.67 -4.80
CA GLU A 100 -10.05 6.71 -4.27
C GLU A 100 -10.75 5.34 -4.34
N TYR A 101 -10.44 4.54 -5.35
CA TYR A 101 -11.04 3.21 -5.56
C TYR A 101 -10.10 2.06 -5.23
N PHE A 102 -8.94 2.32 -4.64
CA PHE A 102 -7.94 1.31 -4.31
C PHE A 102 -8.50 0.30 -3.29
N HIS A 103 -8.77 -0.93 -3.75
CA HIS A 103 -9.40 -2.01 -2.99
C HIS A 103 -8.67 -3.33 -3.21
N PHE A 104 -8.69 -4.17 -2.17
CA PHE A 104 -8.00 -5.47 -2.16
C PHE A 104 -8.94 -6.66 -2.04
N THR A 105 -10.19 -6.43 -1.62
CA THR A 105 -11.12 -7.50 -1.29
C THR A 105 -12.46 -7.23 -1.95
N ASN A 106 -13.07 -8.31 -2.44
CA ASN A 106 -14.42 -8.27 -2.99
C ASN A 106 -15.45 -8.19 -1.87
N ASN A 107 -16.09 -7.04 -1.72
CA ASN A 107 -17.13 -6.83 -0.71
C ASN A 107 -18.35 -7.74 -0.89
N ASP A 108 -18.65 -8.19 -2.11
CA ASP A 108 -19.81 -9.05 -2.39
C ASP A 108 -19.59 -10.49 -1.90
N SER A 109 -18.33 -10.88 -1.71
CA SER A 109 -17.95 -12.21 -1.21
C SER A 109 -17.79 -12.25 0.32
N PHE A 110 -17.96 -11.12 1.00
CA PHE A 110 -17.74 -11.02 2.43
C PHE A 110 -18.93 -11.57 3.22
N ASP A 111 -18.70 -12.64 3.97
CA ASP A 111 -19.61 -13.16 4.97
C ASP A 111 -18.99 -13.03 6.37
N ARG A 112 -19.67 -12.28 7.24
CA ARG A 112 -19.17 -11.95 8.59
C ARG A 112 -19.05 -13.19 9.49
N GLU A 113 -19.95 -14.15 9.33
CA GLU A 113 -20.02 -15.31 10.23
C GLU A 113 -18.93 -16.35 9.91
N THR A 114 -18.50 -16.41 8.65
CA THR A 114 -17.52 -17.39 8.17
C THR A 114 -16.12 -16.81 8.01
N HIS A 115 -15.97 -15.48 7.97
CA HIS A 115 -14.68 -14.85 7.73
C HIS A 115 -13.73 -14.99 8.95
N PRO A 116 -12.45 -15.40 8.75
CA PRO A 116 -11.51 -15.67 9.85
C PRO A 116 -11.25 -14.47 10.77
N ASN A 117 -11.20 -13.26 10.20
CA ASN A 117 -11.10 -12.02 10.96
C ASN A 117 -11.97 -10.91 10.35
N PRO A 118 -13.26 -10.80 10.74
CA PRO A 118 -14.20 -9.88 10.11
C PRO A 118 -13.82 -8.39 10.26
N LYS A 119 -13.00 -8.05 11.27
CA LYS A 119 -12.50 -6.67 11.47
C LYS A 119 -11.41 -6.29 10.46
N LEU A 120 -10.61 -7.26 10.00
CA LEU A 120 -9.53 -7.07 9.03
C LEU A 120 -9.95 -7.27 7.56
N CYS A 121 -11.24 -7.56 7.28
CA CYS A 121 -11.69 -8.05 5.97
C CYS A 121 -11.14 -7.27 4.76
N LYS A 122 -11.09 -5.94 4.83
CA LYS A 122 -10.63 -5.07 3.72
C LYS A 122 -9.16 -5.22 3.34
N ILE A 123 -8.33 -5.76 4.23
CA ILE A 123 -6.89 -5.93 4.04
C ILE A 123 -6.44 -7.37 4.29
N TYR A 124 -7.39 -8.27 4.55
CA TYR A 124 -7.11 -9.62 5.03
C TYR A 124 -6.31 -10.44 4.01
N GLU A 125 -6.65 -10.32 2.72
CA GLU A 125 -5.94 -11.00 1.64
C GLU A 125 -4.47 -10.58 1.54
N ILE A 126 -4.19 -9.28 1.71
CA ILE A 126 -2.82 -8.76 1.74
C ILE A 126 -2.10 -9.20 3.01
N TYR A 127 -2.78 -9.14 4.16
CA TYR A 127 -2.23 -9.58 5.43
C TYR A 127 -1.77 -11.05 5.35
N GLN A 128 -2.62 -11.93 4.85
CA GLN A 128 -2.31 -13.36 4.72
C GLN A 128 -1.15 -13.61 3.75
N ALA A 129 -1.15 -12.93 2.59
CA ALA A 129 -0.06 -13.04 1.63
C ALA A 129 1.29 -12.52 2.18
N LEU A 130 1.27 -11.47 3.00
CA LEU A 130 2.46 -10.96 3.68
C LEU A 130 2.95 -11.94 4.75
N GLU A 131 2.05 -12.45 5.58
CA GLU A 131 2.36 -13.42 6.63
C GLU A 131 3.03 -14.67 6.06
N GLU A 132 2.45 -15.27 5.02
CA GLU A 132 3.01 -16.46 4.35
C GLU A 132 4.42 -16.17 3.80
N LYS A 133 4.61 -15.02 3.15
CA LYS A 133 5.90 -14.65 2.56
C LYS A 133 6.95 -14.35 3.63
N PHE A 134 6.59 -13.65 4.70
CA PHE A 134 7.53 -13.38 5.79
C PHE A 134 7.96 -14.68 6.46
N GLN A 135 7.04 -15.61 6.73
CA GLN A 135 7.40 -16.93 7.28
C GLN A 135 8.29 -17.74 6.33
N LYS A 136 8.05 -17.66 5.02
CA LYS A 136 8.82 -18.41 4.02
C LYS A 136 10.23 -17.87 3.81
N PHE A 137 10.40 -16.55 3.78
CA PHE A 137 11.66 -15.91 3.38
C PHE A 137 12.51 -15.45 4.56
N TYR A 138 11.94 -15.34 5.75
CA TYR A 138 12.66 -14.84 6.93
C TYR A 138 12.87 -15.95 7.96
N ASN A 139 14.12 -16.36 8.13
CA ASN A 139 14.53 -17.25 9.21
C ASN A 139 14.95 -16.43 10.43
N LEU A 140 14.24 -16.60 11.54
CA LEU A 140 14.53 -15.90 12.79
C LEU A 140 15.91 -16.30 13.35
N GLY A 141 16.67 -15.31 13.83
CA GLY A 141 17.90 -15.54 14.58
C GLY A 141 17.63 -16.03 16.01
N LYS A 142 18.71 -16.32 16.77
CA LYS A 142 18.61 -16.83 18.15
C LYS A 142 17.97 -15.82 19.13
N ASN A 143 18.15 -14.53 18.89
CA ASN A 143 17.67 -13.48 19.77
C ASN A 143 16.50 -12.77 19.07
N VAL A 144 15.30 -12.96 19.61
CA VAL A 144 14.07 -12.35 19.11
C VAL A 144 13.50 -11.45 20.21
N THR A 145 13.07 -10.25 19.83
CA THR A 145 12.34 -9.35 20.70
C THR A 145 10.93 -9.19 20.13
N ILE A 146 9.93 -9.23 21.00
CA ILE A 146 8.53 -9.00 20.66
C ILE A 146 8.16 -7.67 21.28
N ASP A 147 7.66 -6.77 20.46
CA ASP A 147 7.22 -5.44 20.87
C ASP A 147 6.00 -5.03 20.06
N GLU A 148 5.22 -4.09 20.59
CA GLU A 148 4.02 -3.57 19.95
C GLU A 148 4.36 -2.31 19.15
N SER A 149 3.88 -2.24 17.91
CA SER A 149 3.96 -1.03 17.09
C SER A 149 2.58 -0.43 16.94
N LEU A 150 2.43 0.83 17.37
CA LEU A 150 1.20 1.58 17.24
C LEU A 150 1.28 2.48 16.01
N MET A 151 0.33 2.31 15.07
CA MET A 151 0.13 3.25 13.98
C MET A 151 -0.89 4.30 14.37
N LEU A 152 -0.49 5.57 14.35
CA LEU A 152 -1.39 6.69 14.59
C LEU A 152 -2.41 6.78 13.46
N TYR A 153 -3.69 6.59 13.79
CA TYR A 153 -4.80 6.76 12.85
C TYR A 153 -5.89 7.62 13.49
N LYS A 154 -6.36 8.63 12.74
CA LYS A 154 -7.48 9.48 13.14
C LYS A 154 -8.67 9.20 12.21
N GLY A 155 -9.62 8.40 12.68
CA GLY A 155 -10.84 8.05 11.95
C GLY A 155 -11.68 7.01 12.69
N ARG A 156 -12.78 6.58 12.07
CA ARG A 156 -13.69 5.58 12.64
C ARG A 156 -13.25 4.18 12.24
N ILE A 157 -12.54 3.52 13.14
CA ILE A 157 -12.07 2.15 12.97
C ILE A 157 -12.60 1.28 14.12
N ALA A 158 -13.14 0.12 13.79
CA ALA A 158 -13.75 -0.80 14.75
C ALA A 158 -12.70 -1.72 15.41
N TRP A 159 -11.66 -1.15 16.02
CA TRP A 159 -10.62 -1.91 16.72
C TRP A 159 -10.82 -1.97 18.24
N PHE A 160 -11.69 -1.10 18.77
CA PHE A 160 -12.13 -1.12 20.17
C PHE A 160 -13.49 -1.81 20.31
#